data_AF-A0A653J2D0-F1
#
_entry.id   AF-A0A653J2D0-F1
#
_cell.length_a   1.000
_cell.length_b   1.000
_cell.length_c   1.000
_cell.angle_alpha   90.00
_cell.angle_beta   90.00
_cell.angle_gamma   90.00
#
_symmetry.space_group_name_H-M   'P 1'
#
loop_
_entity.id
_entity.type
_entity.pdbx_description
1 polymer ?
#
loop_
_entity_poly.entity_id
_entity_poly.type
_entity_poly.pdbx_seq_one_letter_code
_entity_poly.pdbx_strand_id
1 'polypeptide(L)' 'MSKYRFITPHRAGKWYSDLSLAKRFAHVIGAGFLDNRSGEFVAYPGTKLEVAGAMLRD' A
#
# COMPACT_ATOMS: atom_id res chain seq x y z
N MET A 1 2.21 10.86 12.57
CA MET A 1 2.10 9.43 12.18
C MET A 1 1.94 9.31 10.68
N SER A 2 2.67 8.39 10.06
CA SER A 2 2.56 8.08 8.63
C SER A 2 1.36 7.18 8.36
N LYS A 3 0.74 7.36 7.20
CA LYS A 3 -0.32 6.53 6.63
C LYS A 3 0.16 6.01 5.28
N TYR A 4 -0.31 4.83 4.90
CA TYR A 4 0.14 4.10 3.72
C TYR A 4 -1.06 3.71 2.87
N ARG A 5 -0.96 3.85 1.54
CA ARG A 5 -1.92 3.24 0.61
C ARG A 5 -1.22 2.81 -0.65
N PHE A 6 -1.75 1.77 -1.30
CA PHE A 6 -1.38 1.46 -2.67
C PHE A 6 -2.32 2.17 -3.64
N ILE A 7 -1.77 2.61 -4.77
CA ILE A 7 -2.53 3.12 -5.91
C ILE A 7 -2.16 2.28 -7.14
N THR A 8 -3.12 2.10 -8.03
CA THR A 8 -2.96 1.52 -9.36
C THR A 8 -3.29 2.60 -10.40
N PRO A 9 -3.09 2.36 -11.71
CA PRO A 9 -3.47 3.33 -12.73
C PRO A 9 -4.95 3.76 -12.70
N HIS A 10 -5.84 2.92 -12.16
CA HIS A 10 -7.29 3.13 -12.20
C HIS A 10 -7.96 3.21 -10.83
N ARG A 11 -7.29 2.80 -9.74
CA ARG A 11 -7.89 2.71 -8.39
C ARG A 11 -6.92 3.16 -7.32
N ALA A 12 -7.44 3.80 -6.28
CA ALA A 12 -6.69 4.14 -5.08
C ALA A 12 -7.20 3.33 -3.88
N GLY A 13 -6.27 2.78 -3.11
CA GLY A 13 -6.58 2.10 -1.86
C GLY A 13 -6.94 3.06 -0.74
N LYS A 14 -7.47 2.49 0.35
CA LYS A 14 -7.66 3.23 1.60
C LYS A 14 -6.30 3.57 2.21
N TRP A 15 -6.24 4.69 2.92
CA TRP A 15 -5.13 4.98 3.83
C TRP A 15 -5.20 4.07 5.07
N TYR A 16 -4.14 3.33 5.31
CA TYR A 16 -3.93 2.49 6.49
C TYR A 16 -2.85 3.11 7.37
N SER A 17 -2.94 2.90 8.68
CA SER A 17 -1.91 3.35 9.65
C SER A 17 -0.64 2.50 9.63
N ASP A 18 -0.67 1.35 8.95
CA ASP A 18 0.42 0.37 8.87
C ASP A 18 0.61 -0.10 7.42
N LEU A 19 1.86 -0.18 7.00
CA LEU A 19 2.24 -0.68 5.68
C LEU A 19 1.86 -2.15 5.50
N SER A 20 1.95 -2.97 6.56
CA SER A 20 1.58 -4.40 6.49
C SER A 20 0.10 -4.58 6.20
N LEU A 21 -0.74 -3.72 6.79
CA LEU A 21 -2.17 -3.69 6.54
C LEU A 21 -2.48 -3.25 5.11
N ALA A 22 -1.77 -2.24 4.60
CA ALA A 22 -1.88 -1.81 3.20
C ALA A 22 -1.51 -2.93 2.23
N LYS A 23 -0.43 -3.69 2.50
CA LYS A 23 0.00 -4.84 1.67
C LYS A 23 -1.06 -5.94 1.66
N ARG A 24 -1.61 -6.29 2.83
CA ARG A 24 -2.64 -7.33 2.99
C ARG A 24 -3.89 -7.03 2.15
N PHE A 25 -4.32 -5.76 2.11
CA PHE A 25 -5.53 -5.35 1.37
C PHE A 25 -5.28 -4.89 -0.07
N ALA A 26 -4.03 -4.88 -0.56
CA ALA A 26 -3.69 -4.44 -1.92
C ALA A 26 -4.42 -5.24 -3.01
N HIS A 27 -4.71 -6.51 -2.77
CA HIS A 27 -5.40 -7.37 -3.74
C HIS A 27 -6.82 -6.86 -4.08
N VAL A 28 -7.49 -6.19 -3.13
CA VAL A 28 -8.87 -5.68 -3.29
C VAL A 28 -8.97 -4.66 -4.44
N ILE A 29 -7.90 -3.90 -4.67
CA ILE A 29 -7.84 -2.88 -5.73
C ILE A 29 -7.02 -3.32 -6.95
N GLY A 30 -6.53 -4.56 -6.95
CA GLY A 30 -5.62 -5.07 -7.98
C GLY A 30 -4.23 -4.42 -7.95
N ALA A 31 -3.72 -4.05 -6.76
CA ALA A 31 -2.37 -3.49 -6.62
C ALA A 31 -1.27 -4.56 -6.47
N GLY A 32 -1.65 -5.78 -6.13
CA GLY A 32 -0.70 -6.86 -5.87
C GLY A 32 -1.23 -7.81 -4.81
N PHE A 33 -0.38 -8.72 -4.37
CA PHE A 33 -0.73 -9.70 -3.34
C PHE A 33 0.42 -9.88 -2.36
N LEU A 34 0.08 -10.22 -1.11
CA LEU A 34 1.04 -10.67 -0.11
C LEU A 34 1.13 -12.19 -0.22
N ASP A 35 2.29 -12.71 -0.60
CA ASP A 35 2.53 -14.15 -0.60
C ASP A 35 2.70 -14.63 0.84
N ASN A 36 1.71 -15.37 1.35
CA ASN A 36 1.74 -15.86 2.73
C ASN A 36 2.84 -16.89 2.98
N ARG A 37 3.40 -17.52 1.94
CA ARG A 37 4.46 -18.53 2.10
C ARG A 37 5.81 -17.87 2.31
N SER A 38 6.13 -16.82 1.57
CA SER A 38 7.40 -16.09 1.65
C SER A 38 7.33 -14.87 2.57
N GLY A 39 6.15 -14.33 2.82
CA GLY A 39 5.95 -13.03 3.49
C GLY A 39 6.20 -11.83 2.58
N GLU A 40 6.55 -12.06 1.32
CA GLU A 40 6.88 -11.00 0.37
C GLU A 40 5.64 -10.40 -0.27
N PHE A 41 5.70 -9.09 -0.53
CA PHE A 41 4.66 -8.40 -1.26
C PHE A 41 5.04 -8.28 -2.73
N VAL A 42 4.18 -8.80 -3.61
CA VAL A 42 4.36 -8.72 -5.06
C VAL A 42 3.42 -7.67 -5.62
N ALA A 43 3.98 -6.54 -6.04
CA ALA A 43 3.23 -5.47 -6.69
C ALA A 43 2.94 -5.81 -8.15
N TYR A 44 1.72 -5.53 -8.62
CA TYR A 44 1.40 -5.62 -10.04
C TYR A 44 1.92 -4.40 -10.81
N PRO A 45 2.18 -4.53 -12.13
CA PRO A 45 2.65 -3.42 -12.95
C PRO A 45 1.80 -2.16 -12.80
N GLY A 46 2.47 -1.01 -12.65
CA GLY A 46 1.82 0.29 -12.46
C GLY A 46 1.34 0.58 -11.03
N THR A 47 1.53 -0.35 -10.08
CA THR A 47 1.24 -0.10 -8.67
C THR A 47 2.29 0.80 -8.04
N LYS A 48 1.86 1.76 -7.22
CA LYS A 48 2.74 2.61 -6.42
C LYS A 48 2.30 2.63 -4.95
N LEU A 49 3.26 2.72 -4.05
CA LEU A 49 3.02 2.99 -2.63
C LEU A 49 3.04 4.51 -2.41
N GLU A 50 1.99 5.03 -1.80
CA GLU A 50 1.99 6.38 -1.26
C GLU A 50 2.11 6.35 0.26
N VAL A 51 2.85 7.33 0.80
CA VAL A 51 3.05 7.53 2.23
C VAL A 51 2.65 8.96 2.58
N ALA A 52 1.66 9.11 3.46
CA ALA A 52 1.22 10.39 3.96
C ALA A 52 1.59 10.50 5.44
N GLY A 53 2.57 11.33 5.77
CA GLY A 53 2.94 11.63 7.15
C GLY A 53 3.11 13.13 7.33
N ALA A 54 2.71 13.65 8.48
CA ALA A 54 2.94 15.03 8.86
C ALA A 54 4.45 15.33 8.80
N MET A 55 4.88 16.10 7.81
CA MET A 55 6.05 16.96 7.98
C MET A 55 5.69 17.94 9.09
N LEU A 56 6.07 17.64 10.33
CA LEU A 56 6.43 18.70 11.25
C LEU A 56 7.72 19.29 10.67
N ARG A 57 7.60 20.45 10.03
CA ARG A 57 8.72 21.38 9.93
C ARG A 57 8.51 22.36 11.07
N ASP A 58 9.46 22.37 11.99
CA ASP A 58 9.64 23.43 12.98
C ASP A 58 9.83 24.79 12.28
#